data_AF-A0A4Q1CTR6-F1
#
_entry.id   AF-A0A4Q1CTR6-F1
#
_cell.length_a   1.000
_cell.length_b   1.000
_cell.length_c   1.000
_cell.angle_alpha   90.00
_cell.angle_beta   90.00
_cell.angle_gamma   90.00
#
_symmetry.space_group_name_H-M   'P 1'
#
loop_
_entity.id
_entity.type
_entity.pdbx_description
1 polymer ?
#
loop_
_entity_poly.entity_id
_entity_poly.type
_entity_poly.pdbx_seq_one_letter_code
_entity_poly.pdbx_strand_id
1 'polypeptide(L)'
;MRLLAALSFLFTGVCIAAPHTPEQEYTLQARVVLQHDPAARDQLALWDAAAVPRNGIDWQRSLDDLPTWLRQQQIVPPSAAVMQDVTDALLARLSTATCHAEAFLPLGSPEIGQFTLACALPDPAPTFALYRALRQAGPGGQAHHSDVFFSAYAAHLRSAPAALHRTHVVGWSSYRHGDVHEARSDQLYQAILLRLLPFEAWDRRITGDVLPSLLHD
;
A
#
# COMPACT_ATOMS: atom_id res chain seq x y z
N MET A 1 -31.89 44.39 51.53
CA MET A 1 -31.58 43.23 52.39
C MET A 1 -32.45 42.06 51.92
N ARG A 2 -31.86 40.86 51.77
CA ARG A 2 -32.37 39.59 51.17
C ARG A 2 -32.10 39.46 49.65
N LEU A 3 -30.91 39.01 49.25
CA LEU A 3 -30.37 37.62 49.12
C LEU A 3 -30.81 36.87 47.85
N LEU A 4 -29.83 36.77 46.94
CA LEU A 4 -29.47 35.70 46.00
C LEU A 4 -30.33 34.43 45.91
N ALA A 5 -30.58 33.99 44.67
CA ALA A 5 -30.03 32.73 44.17
C ALA A 5 -30.07 32.71 42.63
N ALA A 6 -28.94 33.03 41.99
CA ALA A 6 -28.70 32.71 40.59
C ALA A 6 -28.27 31.24 40.51
N LEU A 7 -29.07 30.39 39.87
CA LEU A 7 -28.66 29.05 39.49
C LEU A 7 -27.74 29.15 38.27
N SER A 8 -26.43 29.20 38.53
CA SER A 8 -25.42 28.94 37.51
C SER A 8 -25.33 27.43 37.29
N PHE A 9 -26.02 26.92 36.27
CA PHE A 9 -25.74 25.59 35.74
C PHE A 9 -24.38 25.65 35.01
N LEU A 10 -23.33 25.23 35.71
CA LEU A 10 -22.06 24.87 35.08
C LEU A 10 -22.30 23.61 34.24
N PHE A 11 -22.57 23.80 32.94
CA PHE A 11 -22.31 22.75 31.97
C PHE A 11 -20.79 22.54 31.96
N THR A 12 -20.31 21.55 32.70
CA THR A 12 -19.04 20.89 32.37
C THR A 12 -19.24 20.26 31.01
N GLY A 13 -18.92 21.04 29.97
CA GLY A 13 -18.79 20.54 28.61
C GLY A 13 -17.76 19.42 28.65
N VAL A 14 -18.24 18.19 28.64
CA VAL A 14 -17.43 17.08 28.16
C VAL A 14 -17.05 17.49 26.75
N CYS A 15 -15.78 17.83 26.52
CA CYS A 15 -15.23 17.90 25.19
C CYS A 15 -15.33 16.48 24.63
N ILE A 16 -16.47 16.14 24.02
CA ILE A 16 -16.57 14.98 23.16
C ILE A 16 -15.64 15.33 22.00
N ALA A 17 -14.44 14.73 22.02
CA ALA A 17 -13.55 14.79 20.87
C ALA A 17 -14.40 14.39 19.64
N ALA A 18 -14.33 15.21 18.58
CA ALA A 18 -15.05 14.88 17.35
C ALA A 18 -14.69 13.43 16.96
N PRO A 19 -15.68 12.59 16.58
CA PRO A 19 -15.38 11.25 16.13
C PRO A 19 -14.38 11.34 14.97
N HIS A 20 -13.30 10.57 15.05
CA HIS A 20 -12.31 10.48 13.97
C HIS A 20 -13.00 9.94 12.72
N THR A 21 -12.57 10.41 11.54
CA THR A 21 -13.14 9.88 10.29
C THR A 21 -12.54 8.51 9.95
N PRO A 22 -13.25 7.68 9.18
CA PRO A 22 -12.70 6.41 8.68
C PRO A 22 -11.34 6.58 7.99
N GLU A 23 -11.16 7.67 7.25
CA GLU A 23 -9.91 7.99 6.56
C GLU A 23 -8.77 8.30 7.53
N GLN A 24 -9.05 9.05 8.60
CA GLN A 24 -8.04 9.36 9.62
C GLN A 24 -7.59 8.09 10.34
N GLU A 25 -8.54 7.21 10.70
CA GLU A 25 -8.23 5.93 11.33
C GLU A 25 -7.39 5.04 10.42
N TYR A 26 -7.82 4.84 9.17
CA TYR A 26 -7.06 4.02 8.23
C TYR A 26 -5.67 4.64 7.98
N THR A 27 -5.57 5.95 7.78
CA THR A 27 -4.27 6.62 7.56
C THR A 27 -3.30 6.38 8.72
N LEU A 28 -3.75 6.48 9.97
CA LEU A 28 -2.89 6.17 11.12
C LEU A 28 -2.51 4.69 11.17
N GLN A 29 -3.45 3.80 10.90
CA GLN A 29 -3.15 2.37 10.87
C GLN A 29 -2.16 2.02 9.76
N ALA A 30 -2.27 2.64 8.58
CA ALA A 30 -1.31 2.46 7.49
C ALA A 30 0.10 2.90 7.91
N ARG A 31 0.25 4.01 8.64
CA ARG A 31 1.55 4.43 9.20
C ARG A 31 2.11 3.41 10.19
N VAL A 32 1.28 2.84 11.06
CA VAL A 32 1.73 1.78 11.98
C VAL A 32 2.14 0.51 11.23
N VAL A 33 1.32 0.07 10.27
CA VAL A 33 1.51 -1.19 9.52
C VAL A 33 2.71 -1.11 8.59
N LEU A 34 2.93 0.02 7.92
CA LEU A 34 3.99 0.18 6.92
C LEU A 34 5.31 0.64 7.53
N GLN A 35 5.27 1.57 8.48
CA GLN A 35 6.46 2.31 8.94
C GLN A 35 6.78 2.07 10.43
N HIS A 36 5.97 1.27 11.13
CA HIS A 36 6.10 1.08 12.58
C HIS A 36 6.06 2.42 13.34
N ASP A 37 5.28 3.38 12.86
CA ASP A 37 5.26 4.76 13.35
C ASP A 37 4.75 4.85 14.80
N PRO A 38 5.60 5.24 15.78
CA PRO A 38 5.22 5.28 17.18
C PRO A 38 4.22 6.41 17.47
N ALA A 39 4.30 7.55 16.77
CA ALA A 39 3.38 8.66 17.00
C ALA A 39 1.97 8.31 16.50
N ALA A 40 1.86 7.62 15.37
CA ALA A 40 0.58 7.11 14.88
C ALA A 40 -0.01 6.05 15.83
N ARG A 41 0.83 5.19 16.40
CA ARG A 41 0.44 4.19 17.40
C ARG A 41 -0.09 4.85 18.67
N ASP A 42 0.60 5.84 19.21
CA ASP A 42 0.17 6.57 20.40
C ASP A 42 -1.15 7.29 20.15
N GLN A 43 -1.31 7.90 18.97
CA GLN A 43 -2.56 8.57 18.60
C GLN A 43 -3.74 7.60 18.49
N LEU A 44 -3.55 6.43 17.88
CA LEU A 44 -4.58 5.38 17.84
C LEU A 44 -4.91 4.88 19.24
N ALA A 45 -3.91 4.67 20.10
CA ALA A 45 -4.09 4.21 21.47
C ALA A 45 -4.88 5.21 22.34
N LEU A 46 -4.74 6.52 22.07
CA LEU A 46 -5.55 7.57 22.71
C LEU A 46 -7.04 7.46 22.33
N TRP A 47 -7.36 6.95 21.14
CA TRP A 47 -8.74 6.71 20.72
C TRP A 47 -9.27 5.40 21.31
N ASP A 48 -8.53 4.31 21.11
CA ASP A 48 -8.77 3.00 21.69
C ASP A 48 -7.53 2.12 21.46
N ALA A 49 -7.06 1.41 22.50
CA ALA A 49 -5.96 0.47 22.36
C ALA A 49 -6.22 -0.64 21.31
N ALA A 50 -7.49 -1.01 21.09
CA ALA A 50 -7.88 -1.98 20.07
C ALA A 50 -7.77 -1.43 18.63
N ALA A 51 -7.67 -0.11 18.47
CA ALA A 51 -7.46 0.53 17.16
C ALA A 51 -6.02 0.41 16.65
N VAL A 52 -5.09 -0.06 17.48
CA VAL A 52 -3.67 -0.20 17.14
C VAL A 52 -3.42 -1.54 16.45
N PRO A 53 -2.95 -1.56 15.18
CA PRO A 53 -2.50 -2.77 14.53
C PRO A 53 -1.31 -3.36 15.31
N ARG A 54 -1.38 -4.66 15.60
CA ARG A 54 -0.34 -5.35 16.38
C ARG A 54 0.92 -5.63 15.58
N ASN A 55 0.76 -5.93 14.30
CA ASN A 55 1.82 -6.36 13.41
C ASN A 55 1.97 -5.38 12.26
N GLY A 56 3.21 -5.12 11.85
CA GLY A 56 3.52 -4.48 10.57
C GLY A 56 3.68 -5.51 9.46
N ILE A 57 3.84 -5.03 8.22
CA ILE A 57 4.16 -5.91 7.09
C ILE A 57 5.64 -6.27 7.13
N ASP A 58 5.93 -7.57 7.11
CA ASP A 58 7.28 -8.11 6.96
C ASP A 58 7.64 -8.21 5.46
N TRP A 59 8.08 -7.09 4.89
CA TRP A 59 8.44 -7.01 3.48
C TRP A 59 9.58 -7.95 3.09
N GLN A 60 10.54 -8.19 3.99
CA GLN A 60 11.65 -9.08 3.71
C GLN A 60 11.13 -10.48 3.42
N ARG A 61 10.28 -11.01 4.30
CA ARG A 61 9.65 -12.31 4.11
C ARG A 61 8.88 -12.40 2.78
N SER A 62 8.18 -11.34 2.40
CA SER A 62 7.45 -11.31 1.13
C SER A 62 8.38 -11.33 -0.09
N LEU A 63 9.59 -10.78 0.03
CA LEU A 63 10.58 -10.73 -1.05
C LEU A 63 11.48 -11.96 -1.12
N ASP A 64 11.64 -12.72 -0.03
CA ASP A 64 12.47 -13.94 -0.01
C ASP A 64 12.04 -14.96 -1.08
N ASP A 65 10.73 -15.03 -1.37
CA ASP A 65 10.14 -15.92 -2.37
C ASP A 65 10.04 -15.30 -3.77
N LEU A 66 10.55 -14.08 -3.99
CA LEU A 66 10.47 -13.38 -5.28
C LEU A 66 10.98 -14.23 -6.46
N PRO A 67 12.12 -14.95 -6.38
CA PRO A 67 12.58 -15.79 -7.49
C PRO A 67 11.60 -16.93 -7.81
N THR A 68 10.93 -17.49 -6.80
CA THR A 68 9.93 -18.55 -6.98
C THR A 68 8.67 -17.98 -7.62
N TRP A 69 8.19 -16.82 -7.12
CA TRP A 69 7.05 -16.12 -7.69
C TRP A 69 7.28 -15.73 -9.16
N LEU A 70 8.46 -15.21 -9.51
CA LEU A 70 8.79 -14.87 -10.90
C LEU A 70 8.66 -16.08 -11.84
N ARG A 71 9.12 -17.26 -11.40
CA ARG A 71 8.96 -18.49 -12.19
C ARG A 71 7.50 -18.88 -12.36
N GLN A 72 6.66 -18.68 -11.33
CA GLN A 72 5.21 -18.94 -11.43
C GLN A 72 4.54 -18.01 -12.44
N GLN A 73 5.02 -16.77 -12.56
CA GLN A 73 4.61 -15.82 -13.60
C GLN A 73 5.25 -16.10 -14.97
N GLN A 74 5.96 -17.22 -15.12
CA GLN A 74 6.71 -17.58 -16.33
C GLN A 74 7.75 -16.52 -16.73
N ILE A 75 8.31 -15.80 -15.76
CA ILE A 75 9.39 -14.84 -15.93
C ILE A 75 10.68 -15.54 -15.50
N VAL A 76 11.67 -15.60 -16.40
CA VAL A 76 13.00 -16.14 -16.06
C VAL A 76 13.65 -15.22 -15.02
N PRO A 77 14.00 -15.72 -13.83
CA PRO A 77 14.72 -14.91 -12.85
C PRO A 77 16.10 -14.48 -13.38
N PRO A 78 16.56 -13.28 -13.04
CA PRO A 78 17.92 -12.85 -13.35
C PRO A 78 18.96 -13.66 -12.56
N SER A 79 20.23 -13.44 -12.87
CA SER A 79 21.37 -13.96 -12.11
C SER A 79 21.27 -13.57 -10.63
N ALA A 80 21.88 -14.37 -9.75
CA ALA A 80 21.75 -14.19 -8.30
C ALA A 80 22.21 -12.81 -7.81
N ALA A 81 23.25 -12.24 -8.42
CA ALA A 81 23.74 -10.89 -8.09
C ALA A 81 22.70 -9.81 -8.45
N VAL A 82 22.12 -9.88 -9.65
CA VAL A 82 21.06 -8.95 -10.09
C VAL A 82 19.78 -9.15 -9.28
N MET A 83 19.46 -10.38 -8.89
CA MET A 83 18.33 -10.66 -8.00
C MET A 83 18.51 -9.98 -6.64
N GLN A 84 19.69 -10.07 -6.04
CA GLN A 84 19.99 -9.38 -4.79
C GLN A 84 19.81 -7.87 -4.93
N ASP A 85 20.30 -7.30 -6.03
CA ASP A 85 20.15 -5.87 -6.33
C ASP A 85 18.68 -5.42 -6.38
N VAL A 86 17.81 -6.25 -6.99
CA VAL A 86 16.37 -6.00 -7.08
C VAL A 86 15.71 -6.07 -5.71
N THR A 87 16.01 -7.12 -4.92
CA THR A 87 15.45 -7.29 -3.58
C THR A 87 15.83 -6.12 -2.67
N ASP A 88 17.10 -5.69 -2.69
CA ASP A 88 17.56 -4.55 -1.90
C ASP A 88 16.86 -3.25 -2.31
N ALA A 89 16.68 -3.02 -3.62
CA ALA A 89 16.00 -1.85 -4.14
C ALA A 89 14.51 -1.83 -3.78
N LEU A 90 13.84 -2.99 -3.85
CA LEU A 90 12.44 -3.14 -3.43
C LEU A 90 12.29 -2.90 -1.93
N LEU A 91 13.11 -3.54 -1.10
CA LEU A 91 13.05 -3.39 0.35
C LEU A 91 13.26 -1.92 0.79
N ALA A 92 14.23 -1.22 0.18
CA ALA A 92 14.48 0.19 0.44
C ALA A 92 13.26 1.08 0.11
N ARG A 93 12.49 0.73 -0.92
CA ARG A 93 11.27 1.47 -1.31
C ARG A 93 10.05 1.09 -0.49
N LEU A 94 9.86 -0.19 -0.21
CA LEU A 94 8.77 -0.69 0.62
C LEU A 94 8.84 -0.15 2.05
N SER A 95 10.05 -0.10 2.63
CA SER A 95 10.28 0.44 3.98
C SER A 95 10.03 1.95 4.10
N THR A 96 9.98 2.67 2.99
CA THR A 96 9.71 4.12 2.95
C THR A 96 8.36 4.47 2.33
N ALA A 97 7.56 3.46 1.97
CA ALA A 97 6.24 3.64 1.40
C ALA A 97 5.32 4.35 2.40
N THR A 98 4.63 5.39 1.93
CA THR A 98 3.59 6.09 2.70
C THR A 98 2.27 5.90 1.98
N CYS A 99 1.21 5.67 2.74
CA CYS A 99 -0.15 5.61 2.22
C CYS A 99 -1.08 6.37 3.16
N HIS A 100 -2.06 7.05 2.59
CA HIS A 100 -3.17 7.63 3.34
C HIS A 100 -4.49 7.30 2.64
N ALA A 101 -5.55 7.21 3.43
CA ALA A 101 -6.88 6.98 2.93
C ALA A 101 -7.55 8.33 2.61
N GLU A 102 -8.28 8.35 1.51
CA GLU A 102 -9.05 9.48 0.99
C GLU A 102 -10.47 8.99 0.62
N ALA A 103 -11.43 9.92 0.62
CA ALA A 103 -12.74 9.76 -0.01
C ALA A 103 -13.48 8.46 0.37
N PHE A 104 -13.74 8.25 1.67
CA PHE A 104 -14.57 7.12 2.09
C PHE A 104 -16.00 7.26 1.57
N LEU A 105 -16.49 6.22 0.89
CA LEU A 105 -17.86 6.13 0.39
C LEU A 105 -18.57 4.91 0.98
N PRO A 106 -19.60 5.08 1.82
CA PRO A 106 -20.39 3.97 2.35
C PRO A 106 -21.05 3.11 1.26
N LEU A 107 -21.04 1.79 1.43
CA LEU A 107 -21.65 0.82 0.52
C LEU A 107 -22.82 0.11 1.22
N GLY A 108 -24.02 0.69 1.12
CA GLY A 108 -25.25 0.12 1.70
C GLY A 108 -25.35 0.17 3.24
N SER A 109 -24.23 0.37 3.94
CA SER A 109 -24.11 0.55 5.39
C SER A 109 -23.00 1.57 5.69
N PRO A 110 -23.08 2.36 6.78
CA PRO A 110 -21.97 3.21 7.21
C PRO A 110 -20.74 2.42 7.70
N GLU A 111 -20.89 1.12 7.96
CA GLU A 111 -19.82 0.27 8.50
C GLU A 111 -18.86 -0.26 7.43
N ILE A 112 -19.30 -0.38 6.17
CA ILE A 112 -18.50 -0.87 5.06
C ILE A 112 -18.53 0.17 3.95
N GLY A 113 -17.37 0.44 3.35
CA GLY A 113 -17.32 1.35 2.23
C GLY A 113 -16.07 1.18 1.38
N GLN A 114 -16.02 1.99 0.33
CA GLN A 114 -14.87 2.12 -0.54
C GLN A 114 -13.96 3.24 -0.01
N PHE A 115 -12.66 2.98 0.06
CA PHE A 115 -11.62 3.96 0.28
C PHE A 115 -10.82 4.17 -1.00
N THR A 116 -10.25 5.36 -1.15
CA THR A 116 -9.16 5.61 -2.09
C THR A 116 -7.85 5.66 -1.31
N LEU A 117 -6.95 4.71 -1.56
CA LEU A 117 -5.62 4.71 -0.97
C LEU A 117 -4.67 5.47 -1.86
N ALA A 118 -4.13 6.57 -1.36
CA ALA A 118 -3.12 7.36 -2.03
C ALA A 118 -1.75 7.00 -1.46
N CYS A 119 -0.98 6.20 -2.21
CA CYS A 119 0.32 5.67 -1.82
C CYS A 119 1.46 6.34 -2.62
N ALA A 120 2.48 6.85 -1.93
CA ALA A 120 3.66 7.42 -2.57
C ALA A 120 4.72 6.34 -2.81
N LEU A 121 4.90 5.96 -4.08
CA LEU A 121 5.82 4.89 -4.52
C LEU A 121 6.46 5.26 -5.87
N PRO A 122 7.65 4.73 -6.21
CA PRO A 122 8.19 4.92 -7.54
C PRO A 122 7.31 4.24 -8.61
N ASP A 123 7.12 4.91 -9.75
CA ASP A 123 6.41 4.35 -10.91
C ASP A 123 7.36 3.50 -11.76
N PRO A 124 7.16 2.17 -11.89
CA PRO A 124 8.02 1.31 -12.71
C PRO A 124 7.77 1.41 -14.22
N ALA A 125 6.74 2.14 -14.69
CA ALA A 125 6.39 2.26 -16.11
C ALA A 125 7.57 2.57 -17.07
N PRO A 126 8.59 3.38 -16.70
CA PRO A 126 9.73 3.64 -17.57
C PRO A 126 10.53 2.39 -17.98
N THR A 127 10.47 1.30 -17.21
CA THR A 127 11.18 0.05 -17.54
C THR A 127 10.36 -0.94 -18.36
N PHE A 128 9.10 -0.60 -18.67
CA PHE A 128 8.19 -1.46 -19.43
C PHE A 128 8.74 -1.89 -20.80
N ALA A 129 9.48 -1.02 -21.50
CA ALA A 129 10.05 -1.36 -22.80
C ALA A 129 11.05 -2.53 -22.70
N LEU A 130 11.85 -2.57 -21.63
CA LEU A 130 12.80 -3.65 -21.35
C LEU A 130 12.08 -4.93 -20.92
N TYR A 131 11.03 -4.79 -20.10
CA TYR A 131 10.18 -5.93 -19.76
C TYR A 131 9.57 -6.57 -21.01
N ARG A 132 9.00 -5.75 -21.93
CA ARG A 132 8.46 -6.25 -23.19
C ARG A 132 9.52 -6.96 -24.03
N ALA A 133 10.74 -6.44 -24.09
CA ALA A 133 11.85 -7.10 -24.79
C ALA A 133 12.20 -8.47 -24.16
N LEU A 134 12.20 -8.57 -22.83
CA LEU A 134 12.33 -9.85 -22.13
C LEU A 134 11.22 -10.83 -22.52
N ARG A 135 9.96 -10.40 -22.56
CA ARG A 135 8.82 -11.27 -22.93
C ARG A 135 8.87 -11.74 -24.39
N GLN A 136 9.48 -10.94 -25.27
CA GLN A 136 9.65 -11.27 -26.69
C GLN A 136 10.95 -12.03 -26.99
N ALA A 137 11.82 -12.24 -25.98
CA ALA A 137 13.07 -12.95 -26.17
C ALA A 137 12.81 -14.44 -26.44
N GLY A 138 13.42 -14.95 -27.52
CA GLY A 138 13.43 -16.38 -27.81
C GLY A 138 14.21 -17.18 -26.74
N PRO A 139 14.13 -18.52 -26.75
CA PRO A 139 14.69 -19.37 -25.69
C PRO A 139 16.17 -19.14 -25.36
N GLY A 140 16.99 -18.74 -26.35
CA GLY A 140 18.41 -18.46 -26.15
C GLY A 140 18.74 -17.08 -25.58
N GLY A 141 17.77 -16.15 -25.50
CA GLY A 141 17.99 -14.76 -25.08
C GLY A 141 17.38 -14.39 -23.73
N GLN A 142 16.48 -15.21 -23.18
CA GLN A 142 15.69 -14.85 -22.00
C GLN A 142 16.54 -14.53 -20.77
N ALA A 143 17.60 -15.30 -20.50
CA ALA A 143 18.47 -15.05 -19.35
C ALA A 143 19.17 -13.68 -19.45
N HIS A 144 19.73 -13.35 -20.63
CA HIS A 144 20.38 -12.06 -20.86
C HIS A 144 19.39 -10.90 -20.75
N HIS A 145 18.22 -11.00 -21.39
CA HIS A 145 17.19 -9.96 -21.29
C HIS A 145 16.63 -9.81 -19.88
N SER A 146 16.61 -10.89 -19.09
CA SER A 146 16.20 -10.84 -17.68
C SER A 146 17.18 -10.01 -16.87
N ASP A 147 18.48 -10.28 -16.99
CA ASP A 147 19.52 -9.50 -16.31
C ASP A 147 19.47 -8.03 -16.72
N VAL A 148 19.31 -7.73 -18.01
CA VAL A 148 19.20 -6.35 -18.51
C VAL A 148 17.98 -5.64 -17.93
N PHE A 149 16.80 -6.28 -17.97
CA PHE A 149 15.58 -5.71 -17.43
C PHE A 149 15.69 -5.48 -15.93
N PHE A 150 16.06 -6.50 -15.16
CA PHE A 150 16.08 -6.42 -13.70
C PHE A 150 17.18 -5.50 -13.16
N SER A 151 18.32 -5.39 -13.85
CA SER A 151 19.35 -4.40 -13.50
C SER A 151 18.83 -2.97 -13.69
N ALA A 152 18.18 -2.68 -14.81
CA ALA A 152 17.57 -1.38 -15.07
C ALA A 152 16.41 -1.09 -14.10
N TYR A 153 15.61 -2.10 -13.78
CA TYR A 153 14.52 -2.03 -12.82
C TYR A 153 15.01 -1.71 -11.41
N ALA A 154 16.05 -2.40 -10.91
CA ALA A 154 16.67 -2.09 -9.63
C ALA A 154 17.26 -0.67 -9.60
N ALA A 155 17.98 -0.25 -10.64
CA ALA A 155 18.54 1.10 -10.75
C ALA A 155 17.45 2.19 -10.76
N HIS A 156 16.36 1.94 -11.49
CA HIS A 156 15.19 2.81 -11.52
C HIS A 156 14.53 2.89 -10.14
N LEU A 157 14.25 1.76 -9.50
CA LEU A 157 13.70 1.73 -8.14
C LEU A 157 14.57 2.50 -7.15
N ARG A 158 15.90 2.44 -7.25
CA ARG A 158 16.78 3.20 -6.33
C ARG A 158 16.70 4.70 -6.52
N SER A 159 16.53 5.19 -7.75
CA SER A 159 16.67 6.61 -8.08
C SER A 159 15.36 7.35 -8.32
N ALA A 160 14.29 6.65 -8.69
CA ALA A 160 13.03 7.27 -9.10
C ALA A 160 12.38 8.05 -7.93
N PRO A 161 11.82 9.24 -8.18
CA PRO A 161 11.02 9.92 -7.18
C PRO A 161 9.77 9.11 -6.86
N ALA A 162 9.25 9.25 -5.64
CA ALA A 162 7.93 8.72 -5.32
C ALA A 162 6.87 9.55 -6.07
N ALA A 163 5.95 8.84 -6.73
CA ALA A 163 4.74 9.39 -7.31
C ALA A 163 3.53 8.92 -6.50
N LEU A 164 2.48 9.73 -6.46
CA LEU A 164 1.26 9.36 -5.77
C LEU A 164 0.42 8.44 -6.66
N HIS A 165 0.08 7.26 -6.15
CA HIS A 165 -0.74 6.27 -6.83
C HIS A 165 -2.02 6.04 -6.04
N ARG A 166 -3.15 6.13 -6.73
CA ARG A 166 -4.47 5.93 -6.13
C ARG A 166 -5.00 4.54 -6.47
N THR A 167 -5.38 3.80 -5.44
CA THR A 167 -5.98 2.47 -5.57
C THR A 167 -7.25 2.43 -4.75
N HIS A 168 -8.34 1.94 -5.33
CA HIS A 168 -9.58 1.75 -4.61
C HIS A 168 -9.58 0.43 -3.85
N VAL A 169 -10.01 0.46 -2.59
CA VAL A 169 -10.17 -0.73 -1.75
C VAL A 169 -11.53 -0.68 -1.07
N VAL A 170 -12.11 -1.85 -0.77
CA VAL A 170 -13.37 -1.97 -0.05
C VAL A 170 -13.10 -2.62 1.29
N GLY A 171 -13.60 -2.03 2.38
CA GLY A 171 -13.42 -2.58 3.71
C GLY A 171 -14.26 -1.88 4.78
N TRP A 172 -14.06 -2.31 6.01
CA TRP A 172 -14.71 -1.75 7.19
C TRP A 172 -14.23 -0.33 7.49
N SER A 173 -15.16 0.54 7.88
CA SER A 173 -14.90 1.93 8.21
C SER A 173 -14.16 2.11 9.54
N SER A 174 -14.25 1.14 10.45
CA SER A 174 -13.58 1.20 11.77
C SER A 174 -12.99 -0.15 12.21
N TYR A 175 -12.01 -0.12 13.12
CA TYR A 175 -11.33 -1.27 13.71
C TYR A 175 -12.21 -2.18 14.58
N ARG A 176 -13.47 -1.80 14.88
CA ARG A 176 -14.33 -2.50 15.85
C ARG A 176 -14.79 -3.90 15.37
N HIS A 177 -14.40 -4.33 14.18
CA HIS A 177 -14.66 -5.65 13.63
C HIS A 177 -13.41 -6.53 13.69
N GLY A 178 -13.60 -7.83 13.93
CA GLY A 178 -12.53 -8.74 14.41
C GLY A 178 -11.34 -8.95 13.47
N ASP A 179 -11.47 -8.62 12.19
CA ASP A 179 -10.51 -8.87 11.11
C ASP A 179 -9.99 -7.60 10.41
N VAL A 180 -10.41 -6.41 10.85
CA VAL A 180 -10.12 -5.14 10.14
C VAL A 180 -8.62 -4.90 9.96
N HIS A 181 -7.80 -5.23 10.97
CA HIS A 181 -6.36 -5.02 10.92
C HIS A 181 -5.66 -5.92 9.89
N GLU A 182 -6.11 -7.16 9.75
CA GLU A 182 -5.61 -8.11 8.76
C GLU A 182 -6.04 -7.67 7.36
N ALA A 183 -7.33 -7.36 7.19
CA ALA A 183 -7.87 -6.85 5.94
C ALA A 183 -7.16 -5.56 5.47
N ARG A 184 -6.89 -4.62 6.38
CA ARG A 184 -6.15 -3.39 6.05
C ARG A 184 -4.70 -3.67 5.67
N SER A 185 -4.06 -4.63 6.33
CA SER A 185 -2.70 -5.05 5.99
C SER A 185 -2.66 -5.67 4.58
N ASP A 186 -3.61 -6.54 4.25
CA ASP A 186 -3.72 -7.15 2.93
C ASP A 186 -4.02 -6.11 1.83
N GLN A 187 -4.92 -5.16 2.09
CA GLN A 187 -5.23 -4.06 1.18
C GLN A 187 -3.99 -3.20 0.90
N LEU A 188 -3.22 -2.83 1.93
CA LEU A 188 -1.98 -2.07 1.78
C LEU A 188 -0.93 -2.89 1.04
N TYR A 189 -0.79 -4.17 1.39
CA TYR A 189 0.13 -5.10 0.74
C TYR A 189 -0.14 -5.17 -0.77
N GLN A 190 -1.39 -5.40 -1.16
CA GLN A 190 -1.80 -5.47 -2.56
C GLN A 190 -1.64 -4.12 -3.28
N ALA A 191 -2.10 -3.02 -2.68
CA ALA A 191 -2.02 -1.70 -3.28
C ALA A 191 -0.57 -1.28 -3.59
N ILE A 192 0.38 -1.68 -2.74
CA ILE A 192 1.80 -1.38 -2.91
C ILE A 192 2.47 -2.35 -3.88
N LEU A 193 2.31 -3.67 -3.69
CA LEU A 193 3.00 -4.65 -4.52
C LEU A 193 2.52 -4.68 -5.96
N LEU A 194 1.21 -4.57 -6.21
CA LEU A 194 0.71 -4.50 -7.58
C LEU A 194 1.25 -3.28 -8.32
N ARG A 195 1.60 -2.22 -7.57
CA ARG A 195 2.20 -1.02 -8.16
C ARG A 195 3.67 -1.19 -8.47
N LEU A 196 4.44 -1.79 -7.55
CA LEU A 196 5.87 -2.02 -7.76
C LEU A 196 6.13 -3.18 -8.72
N LEU A 197 5.37 -4.27 -8.65
CA LEU A 197 5.52 -5.46 -9.48
C LEU A 197 4.35 -5.62 -10.48
N PRO A 198 4.19 -4.70 -11.46
CA PRO A 198 3.02 -4.65 -12.34
C PRO A 198 3.07 -5.69 -13.47
N PHE A 199 3.81 -6.79 -13.31
CA PHE A 199 4.16 -7.70 -14.41
C PHE A 199 2.94 -8.36 -15.03
N GLU A 200 1.94 -8.75 -14.23
CA GLU A 200 0.68 -9.29 -14.75
C GLU A 200 -0.10 -8.27 -15.60
N ALA A 201 -0.14 -7.00 -15.16
CA ALA A 201 -0.78 -5.93 -15.92
C ALA A 201 -0.01 -5.61 -17.21
N TRP A 202 1.31 -5.71 -17.17
CA TRP A 202 2.17 -5.54 -18.34
C TRP A 202 2.03 -6.69 -19.33
N ASP A 203 1.89 -7.93 -18.86
CA ASP A 203 1.60 -9.09 -19.70
C ASP A 203 0.28 -8.91 -20.45
N ARG A 204 -0.80 -8.53 -19.76
CA ARG A 204 -2.08 -8.19 -20.39
C ARG A 204 -1.95 -7.09 -21.46
N ARG A 205 -1.15 -6.06 -21.16
CA ARG A 205 -0.87 -4.99 -22.12
C ARG A 205 -0.13 -5.51 -23.37
N ILE A 206 0.74 -6.50 -23.23
CA ILE A 206 1.48 -7.11 -24.34
C ILE A 206 0.56 -8.01 -25.18
N THR A 207 -0.31 -8.80 -24.56
CA THR A 207 -1.25 -9.70 -25.26
C THR A 207 -2.38 -8.94 -25.96
N GLY A 208 -2.62 -7.69 -25.58
CA GLY A 208 -3.74 -6.89 -26.07
C GLY A 208 -5.04 -7.11 -25.28
N ASP A 209 -4.98 -7.91 -24.20
CA ASP A 209 -6.08 -8.12 -23.25
C ASP A 209 -6.17 -6.93 -22.29
N VAL A 210 -6.45 -5.74 -22.81
CA VAL A 210 -6.68 -4.56 -21.97
C VAL A 210 -8.13 -4.59 -21.51
N LEU A 211 -8.36 -4.96 -20.25
CA LEU A 211 -9.62 -4.65 -19.57
C LEU A 211 -9.81 -3.11 -19.60
N PRO A 212 -10.96 -2.59 -20.07
CA PRO A 212 -11.17 -1.15 -20.27
C PRO A 212 -11.11 -0.25 -19.01
N SER A 213 -10.65 -0.73 -17.85
CA SER A 213 -10.79 -0.05 -16.57
C SER A 213 -9.48 0.39 -15.90
N LEU A 214 -8.35 0.40 -16.59
CA LEU A 214 -7.07 0.97 -16.08
C LEU A 214 -6.57 2.16 -16.90
N LEU A 215 -7.46 2.79 -17.68
CA LEU A 215 -7.13 3.92 -18.56
C LEU A 215 -7.70 5.27 -18.09
N HIS A 216 -8.33 5.37 -16.91
CA HIS A 216 -8.86 6.65 -16.43
C HIS A 216 -8.25 7.02 -15.07
N ASP A 217 -7.52 8.15 -15.14
CA ASP A 217 -7.08 9.13 -14.15
C ASP A 217 -6.11 8.74 -13.02
#